data_AF-A0A6N7WH95-F1
#
_entry.id   AF-A0A6N7WH95-F1
#
_cell.length_a   1.000
_cell.length_b   1.000
_cell.length_c   1.000
_cell.angle_alpha   90.00
_cell.angle_beta   90.00
_cell.angle_gamma   90.00
#
_symmetry.space_group_name_H-M   'P 1'
#
loop_
_entity.id
_entity.type
_entity.pdbx_description
1 polymer ?
#
loop_
_entity_poly.entity_id
_entity_poly.type
_entity_poly.pdbx_seq_one_letter_code
_entity_poly.pdbx_strand_id
1 'polypeptide(L)'
;MEAARNLQIYKYFASIVDEYDMILGYIADDRMFVVLDRFFNGDITELALIHSLSALKLGKQYAALTQKACDQIKILEEKELSEEVALLHQ
;
A
#
# COMPACT_ATOMS: atom_id res chain seq x y z
N MET A 1 -12.38 -2.74 -9.24
CA MET A 1 -11.95 -3.76 -8.26
C MET A 1 -12.74 -5.06 -8.37
N GLU A 2 -14.08 -5.03 -8.43
CA GLU A 2 -14.93 -6.24 -8.60
C GLU A 2 -14.49 -7.17 -9.74
N ALA A 3 -14.19 -6.59 -10.91
CA ALA A 3 -13.78 -7.34 -12.10
C ALA A 3 -12.50 -8.17 -11.91
N ALA A 4 -11.61 -7.75 -11.00
CA ALA A 4 -10.35 -8.43 -10.73
C ALA A 4 -10.54 -9.68 -9.85
N ARG A 5 -11.64 -9.80 -9.09
CA ARG A 5 -11.88 -10.93 -8.16
C ARG A 5 -11.94 -12.29 -8.85
N ASN A 6 -12.33 -12.30 -10.12
CA ASN A 6 -12.43 -13.52 -10.91
C ASN A 6 -11.10 -13.96 -11.52
N LEU A 7 -10.07 -13.10 -11.50
CA LEU A 7 -8.76 -13.42 -12.04
C LEU A 7 -8.04 -14.42 -11.13
N GLN A 8 -7.29 -15.34 -11.76
CA GLN A 8 -6.52 -16.36 -11.02
C GLN A 8 -5.50 -15.72 -10.09
N ILE A 9 -4.87 -14.62 -10.52
CA ILE A 9 -3.90 -13.90 -9.70
C ILE A 9 -4.53 -13.36 -8.40
N TYR A 10 -5.77 -12.86 -8.46
CA TYR A 10 -6.47 -12.40 -7.27
C TYR A 10 -6.74 -13.57 -6.33
N LYS A 11 -7.28 -14.67 -6.85
CA LYS A 11 -7.62 -15.86 -6.05
C LYS A 11 -6.39 -16.45 -5.35
N TYR A 12 -5.26 -16.49 -6.06
CA TYR A 12 -3.98 -16.96 -5.53
C TYR A 12 -3.51 -16.13 -4.33
N PHE A 13 -3.46 -14.80 -4.48
CA PHE A 13 -3.04 -13.95 -3.37
C PHE A 13 -4.05 -13.97 -2.22
N ALA A 14 -5.35 -13.99 -2.52
CA ALA A 14 -6.39 -14.10 -1.49
C ALA A 14 -6.24 -15.39 -0.67
N SER A 15 -5.99 -16.53 -1.31
CA SER A 15 -5.80 -17.80 -0.57
C SER A 15 -4.55 -17.81 0.29
N ILE A 16 -3.49 -17.12 -0.13
CA ILE A 16 -2.24 -17.07 0.65
C ILE A 16 -2.39 -16.17 1.86
N VAL A 17 -3.10 -15.05 1.71
CA VAL A 17 -3.30 -14.06 2.77
C VAL A 17 -3.99 -14.66 4.00
N ASP A 18 -4.91 -15.60 3.80
CA ASP A 18 -5.66 -16.26 4.89
C ASP A 18 -4.75 -17.08 5.85
N GLU A 19 -3.53 -17.42 5.44
CA GLU A 19 -2.57 -18.16 6.26
C GLU A 19 -1.74 -17.26 7.20
N TYR A 20 -1.86 -15.93 7.10
CA TYR A 20 -1.03 -14.98 7.83
C TYR A 20 -1.83 -14.16 8.86
N ASP A 21 -1.17 -13.83 9.97
CA ASP A 21 -1.71 -12.96 11.01
C ASP A 21 -1.66 -11.46 10.61
N MET A 22 -0.74 -11.08 9.71
CA MET A 22 -0.49 -9.68 9.33
C MET A 22 0.04 -9.58 7.89
N ILE A 23 -0.37 -8.53 7.18
CA ILE A 23 0.17 -8.16 5.86
C ILE A 23 1.04 -6.91 6.00
N LEU A 24 2.21 -6.91 5.35
CA LEU A 24 3.01 -5.70 5.15
C LEU A 24 2.94 -5.28 3.68
N GLY A 25 2.69 -4.00 3.45
CA GLY A 25 2.74 -3.38 2.13
C GLY A 25 3.54 -2.09 2.15
N TYR A 26 3.98 -1.62 0.99
CA TYR A 26 4.45 -0.26 0.85
C TYR A 26 3.25 0.68 0.70
N ILE A 27 3.36 1.88 1.28
CA ILE A 27 2.37 2.95 1.07
C ILE A 27 2.41 3.30 -0.41
N ALA A 28 1.24 3.34 -1.05
CA ALA A 28 1.11 3.95 -2.36
C ALA A 28 1.06 5.48 -2.17
N ASP A 29 1.99 6.18 -2.81
CA ASP A 29 2.01 7.65 -2.91
C ASP A 29 1.42 8.06 -4.27
N ASP A 30 0.77 9.21 -4.37
CA ASP A 30 0.24 9.74 -5.64
C ASP A 30 1.32 9.84 -6.72
N ARG A 31 2.58 10.06 -6.32
CA ARG A 31 3.74 10.03 -7.23
C ARG A 31 3.94 8.67 -7.88
N MET A 32 3.60 7.58 -7.19
CA MET A 32 3.64 6.21 -7.75
C MET A 32 2.65 6.07 -8.90
N PHE A 33 1.46 6.67 -8.78
CA PHE A 33 0.44 6.62 -9.82
C PHE A 33 0.92 7.27 -11.12
N VAL A 34 1.52 8.47 -11.03
CA VAL A 34 2.06 9.19 -12.20
C VAL A 34 3.14 8.38 -12.93
N VAL A 35 4.03 7.73 -12.18
CA VAL A 35 5.11 6.91 -12.76
C VAL A 35 4.54 5.65 -13.43
N LEU A 36 3.57 4.99 -12.81
CA LEU A 36 2.89 3.83 -13.40
C LEU A 36 2.14 4.19 -14.68
N ASP A 37 1.42 5.31 -14.68
CA ASP A 37 0.70 5.80 -15.87
C ASP A 37 1.64 6.03 -17.05
N ARG A 38 2.77 6.71 -16.83
CA ARG A 38 3.82 6.89 -17.85
C ARG A 38 4.37 5.56 -18.38
N PHE A 39 4.53 4.57 -17.51
CA PHE A 39 4.97 3.24 -17.94
C PHE A 39 3.92 2.56 -18.82
N PHE A 40 2.65 2.59 -18.43
CA PHE A 40 1.57 2.00 -19.22
C PHE A 40 1.35 2.71 -20.57
N ASN A 41 1.62 4.02 -20.63
CA ASN A 41 1.60 4.79 -21.87
C ASN A 41 2.85 4.59 -22.74
N GLY A 42 3.88 3.89 -22.23
CA GLY A 42 5.13 3.63 -22.95
C GLY A 42 6.12 4.79 -22.94
N ASP A 43 5.90 5.82 -22.12
CA ASP A 43 6.79 6.98 -22.00
C ASP A 43 8.10 6.65 -21.27
N ILE A 44 8.07 5.62 -20.40
CA ILE A 44 9.24 5.15 -19.66
C ILE A 44 9.38 3.62 -19.77
N THR A 45 10.62 3.14 -19.72
CA THR A 45 10.93 1.70 -19.71
C THR A 45 10.71 1.07 -18.34
N GLU A 46 10.69 -0.25 -18.28
CA GLU A 46 10.63 -1.03 -17.04
C GLU A 46 11.81 -0.72 -16.11
N LEU A 47 13.00 -0.45 -16.66
CA LEU A 47 14.17 -0.07 -15.86
C LEU A 47 13.97 1.31 -15.21
N ALA A 48 13.44 2.27 -15.97
CA ALA A 48 13.13 3.60 -15.45
C ALA A 48 12.01 3.54 -14.40
N LEU A 49 11.02 2.66 -14.57
CA LEU A 49 9.99 2.39 -13.57
C LEU A 49 10.60 1.85 -12.27
N ILE A 50 11.44 0.80 -12.34
CA ILE A 50 12.06 0.18 -11.16
C ILE A 50 12.89 1.22 -10.38
N HIS A 51 13.71 2.01 -11.09
CA HIS A 51 14.52 3.05 -10.45
C HIS A 51 13.66 4.14 -9.80
N SER A 52 12.60 4.57 -10.48
CA SER A 52 11.67 5.58 -9.96
C SER A 52 10.95 5.08 -8.71
N LEU A 53 10.42 3.86 -8.73
CA LEU A 53 9.77 3.23 -7.57
C LEU A 53 10.75 3.01 -6.41
N SER A 54 12.00 2.65 -6.70
CA SER A 54 13.04 2.46 -5.67
C SER A 54 13.48 3.76 -5.02
N ALA A 55 13.41 4.88 -5.76
CA ALA A 55 13.73 6.20 -5.23
C ALA A 55 12.59 6.81 -4.40
N LEU A 56 11.34 6.37 -4.64
CA LEU A 56 10.22 6.69 -3.77
C LEU A 56 10.46 5.99 -2.42
N LYS A 57 10.82 6.76 -1.40
CA LYS A 57 10.92 6.29 0.00
C LYS A 57 9.51 6.04 0.54
N LEU A 58 8.83 5.03 0.00
CA LEU A 58 7.50 4.64 0.43
C LEU A 58 7.59 4.11 1.87
N GLY A 59 6.77 4.68 2.76
CA GLY A 59 6.61 4.10 4.09
C GLY A 59 6.03 2.68 3.99
N LYS A 60 6.04 1.94 5.11
CA LYS A 60 5.37 0.65 5.19
C LYS A 60 4.02 0.80 5.87
N GLN A 61 3.02 0.12 5.33
CA GLN A 61 1.72 -0.09 5.93
C GLN A 61 1.60 -1.53 6.42
N TYR A 62 0.86 -1.70 7.50
CA TYR A 62 0.66 -2.96 8.18
C TYR A 62 -0.84 -3.16 8.37
N ALA A 63 -1.35 -4.32 8.00
CA ALA A 63 -2.75 -4.71 8.21
C ALA A 63 -2.77 -5.99 9.07
N ALA A 64 -3.28 -5.87 10.29
CA ALA A 64 -3.55 -7.04 11.14
C ALA A 64 -4.85 -7.70 10.70
N LEU A 65 -4.80 -9.01 10.45
CA LEU A 65 -5.94 -9.76 9.92
C LEU A 65 -6.66 -10.56 11.00
N THR A 66 -5.91 -11.04 12.00
CA THR A 66 -6.44 -11.89 13.06
C THR A 66 -6.54 -11.13 14.37
N GLN A 67 -7.47 -11.55 15.24
CA GLN A 67 -7.59 -10.96 16.58
C GLN A 67 -6.28 -11.08 17.36
N LYS A 68 -5.58 -12.21 17.23
CA LYS A 68 -4.25 -12.42 17.81
C LYS A 68 -3.26 -11.33 17.41
N ALA A 69 -3.24 -10.91 16.14
CA ALA A 69 -2.38 -9.82 15.69
C ALA A 69 -2.81 -8.48 16.29
N CYS A 70 -4.12 -8.19 16.29
CA CYS A 70 -4.67 -6.98 16.88
C CYS A 70 -4.34 -6.85 18.38
N ASP A 71 -4.41 -7.94 19.13
CA ASP A 71 -4.13 -7.98 20.57
C ASP A 71 -2.66 -7.65 20.91
N GLN A 72 -1.74 -7.80 19.95
CA GLN A 72 -0.33 -7.45 20.10
C GLN A 72 -0.04 -5.98 19.74
N ILE A 73 -1.01 -5.25 19.18
CA ILE A 73 -0.82 -3.85 18.80
C ILE A 73 -0.96 -2.95 20.03
N LYS A 74 0.04 -2.10 20.24
CA LYS A 74 0.00 -1.05 21.26
C LYS A 74 -0.12 0.31 20.58
N ILE A 75 -1.20 1.02 20.88
CA ILE A 75 -1.36 2.42 20.46
C ILE A 75 -0.34 3.26 21.26
N LEU A 76 0.55 3.94 20.54
CA LEU A 76 1.56 4.83 21.14
C LEU A 76 1.07 6.28 21.22
N GLU A 77 0.29 6.70 20.23
CA GLU A 77 -0.21 8.05 20.08
C GLU A 77 -1.54 8.00 19.32
N GLU A 78 -2.50 8.81 19.75
CA GLU A 78 -3.77 9.03 19.08
C GLU A 78 -3.89 10.53 18.80
N LYS A 79 -4.23 10.89 17.57
CA LYS A 79 -4.42 12.28 17.15
C LYS A 79 -5.83 12.45 16.62
N GLU A 80 -6.56 13.40 17.18
CA GLU A 80 -7.82 13.83 16.60
C GLU A 80 -7.55 14.59 15.30
N LEU A 81 -8.32 14.25 14.25
CA LEU A 81 -8.31 14.97 13.00
C LEU A 81 -9.08 16.29 13.21
N SER A 82 -8.38 17.35 13.58
CA SER A 82 -8.92 18.71 13.54
C SER A 82 -8.48 19.42 12.26
N GLU A 83 -9.26 20.39 11.80
CA GLU A 83 -8.94 21.18 10.59
C GLU A 83 -7.55 21.86 10.67
N GLU A 84 -7.10 22.19 11.87
CA GLU A 84 -5.76 22.76 12.13
C GLU A 84 -4.61 21.75 11.92
N VAL A 85 -4.83 20.47 12.22
CA VAL A 85 -3.82 19.41 12.03
C VAL A 85 -3.68 19.02 10.55
N ALA A 86 -4.75 19.14 9.77
CA ALA A 86 -4.71 18.88 8.32
C ALA A 86 -3.80 19.86 7.54
N LEU A 87 -3.60 21.07 8.06
CA LEU A 87 -2.76 22.11 7.45
C LEU A 87 -1.26 21.96 7.77
N LEU A 88 -0.90 21.22 8.82
CA LEU A 88 0.49 21.02 9.26
C LEU A 88 1.25 19.94 8.46
N HIS A 89 0.55 19.19 7.59
CA HIS A 89 1.10 18.07 6.82
C HIS A 89 0.96 18.22 5.29
N GLN A 90 0.66 19.43 4.79
CA GLN A 90 0.85 19.80 3.38
C GLN A 90 2.30 20.23 3.11
#